data_AF-A0A2T1C2C4-F1
#
_entry.id   AF-A0A2T1C2C4-F1
#
_cell.length_a   1.000
_cell.length_b   1.000
_cell.length_c   1.000
_cell.angle_alpha   90.00
_cell.angle_beta   90.00
_cell.angle_gamma   90.00
#
_symmetry.space_group_name_H-M   'P 1'
#
loop_
_entity.id
_entity.type
_entity.pdbx_description
1 polymer ?
#
loop_
_entity_poly.entity_id
_entity_poly.type
_entity_poly.pdbx_seq_one_letter_code
_entity_poly.pdbx_strand_id
1 'polypeptide(L)'
;MKPSSLKIETDIPPNLTASQANDISLSLDPPDYFYTYYYRGILRQDLKQYREALADLDRVIQLQPDYAEAYNNRGLVRYQLKDYRGAIKDLQTAAELFEQQGNPEAYQFVQQTLRELPSSPR
;
A
#
# COMPACT_ATOMS: atom_id res chain seq x y z
N MET A 1 -4.48 18.08 31.61
CA MET A 1 -4.18 18.87 30.39
C MET A 1 -4.27 17.91 29.21
N LYS A 2 -5.17 18.16 28.25
CA LYS A 2 -5.30 17.32 27.05
C LYS A 2 -4.00 17.44 26.22
N PRO A 3 -3.38 16.34 25.77
CA PRO A 3 -2.41 16.47 24.70
C PRO A 3 -3.17 16.89 23.45
N SER A 4 -2.71 17.99 22.86
CA SER A 4 -3.20 18.59 21.64
C SER A 4 -3.38 17.54 20.56
N SER A 5 -4.56 17.51 19.95
CA SER A 5 -4.86 16.71 18.76
C SER A 5 -3.90 17.14 17.65
N LEU A 6 -2.82 16.36 17.50
CA LEU A 6 -1.93 16.42 16.35
C LEU A 6 -2.81 16.31 15.10
N LYS A 7 -2.65 17.23 14.15
CA LYS A 7 -3.25 17.09 12.83
C LYS A 7 -2.43 16.03 12.08
N ILE A 8 -2.77 14.76 12.29
CA ILE A 8 -1.96 13.60 11.82
C ILE A 8 -2.00 13.44 10.28
N GLU A 9 -2.93 14.10 9.58
CA GLU A 9 -3.10 13.97 8.14
C GLU A 9 -1.98 14.61 7.28
N THR A 10 -1.15 15.52 7.80
CA THR A 10 -0.21 16.29 6.95
C THR A 10 1.26 15.90 7.06
N ASP A 11 1.65 15.10 8.05
CA ASP A 11 3.08 14.94 8.41
C ASP A 11 3.62 13.52 8.23
N ILE A 12 2.87 12.60 7.60
CA ILE A 12 3.41 11.27 7.33
C ILE A 12 4.25 11.32 6.04
N PRO A 13 5.59 11.18 6.12
CA PRO A 13 6.43 11.32 4.94
C PRO A 13 6.15 10.18 3.96
N PRO A 14 6.10 10.44 2.64
CA PRO A 14 5.81 9.42 1.63
C PRO A 14 6.87 8.31 1.54
N ASN A 15 8.03 8.48 2.20
CA ASN A 15 9.17 7.56 2.16
C ASN A 15 9.55 7.02 3.56
N LEU A 16 8.60 6.42 4.26
CA LEU A 16 8.88 5.78 5.56
C LEU A 16 9.74 4.53 5.36
N THR A 17 10.85 4.45 6.10
CA THR A 17 11.61 3.21 6.22
C THR A 17 10.83 2.18 7.06
N ALA A 18 11.13 0.89 6.93
CA ALA A 18 10.49 -0.17 7.71
C ALA A 18 10.53 0.09 9.23
N SER A 19 11.60 0.72 9.74
CA SER A 19 11.68 1.10 11.16
C SER A 19 10.75 2.25 11.51
N GLN A 20 10.65 3.27 10.66
CA GLN A 20 9.75 4.41 10.87
C GLN A 20 8.28 4.01 10.74
N ALA A 21 7.96 3.10 9.81
CA ALA A 21 6.63 2.52 9.67
C ALA A 21 6.23 1.70 10.91
N ASN A 22 7.18 0.99 11.52
CA ASN A 22 6.96 0.22 12.74
C ASN A 22 6.67 1.14 13.95
N ASP A 23 7.45 2.21 14.10
CA ASP A 23 7.24 3.20 15.18
C ASP A 23 5.90 3.95 15.03
N ILE A 24 5.48 4.24 13.80
CA ILE A 24 4.18 4.87 13.52
C ILE A 24 3.03 3.88 13.77
N SER A 25 3.14 2.64 13.31
CA SER A 25 2.11 1.61 13.53
C SER A 25 1.85 1.35 15.02
N LEU A 26 2.89 1.39 15.86
CA LEU A 26 2.78 1.26 17.31
C LEU A 26 2.25 2.52 18.03
N SER A 27 2.30 3.68 17.38
CA SER A 27 1.87 4.98 17.92
C SER A 27 0.45 5.38 17.48
N LEU A 28 -0.06 4.82 16.38
CA LEU A 28 -1.39 5.10 15.85
C LEU A 28 -2.47 4.25 16.56
N ASP A 29 -2.82 4.62 17.79
CA ASP A 29 -4.09 4.27 18.42
C ASP A 29 -5.19 5.17 17.80
N PRO A 30 -5.87 4.74 16.71
CA PRO A 30 -6.93 3.73 16.82
C PRO A 30 -6.97 2.67 15.68
N PRO A 31 -7.58 1.49 15.94
CA PRO A 31 -7.68 0.35 15.01
C PRO A 31 -8.55 0.58 13.75
N ASP A 32 -9.12 1.78 13.57
CA ASP A 32 -9.97 2.13 12.43
C ASP A 32 -9.30 3.10 11.44
N TYR A 33 -8.05 3.50 11.67
CA TYR A 33 -7.32 4.32 10.71
C TYR A 33 -6.64 3.44 9.66
N PHE A 34 -6.96 3.65 8.38
CA PHE A 34 -6.48 2.78 7.30
C PHE A 34 -4.94 2.77 7.19
N TYR A 35 -4.27 3.87 7.57
CA TYR A 35 -2.81 3.94 7.55
C TYR A 35 -2.15 2.93 8.49
N THR A 36 -2.78 2.57 9.62
CA THR A 36 -2.24 1.54 10.53
C THR A 36 -2.17 0.19 9.83
N TYR A 37 -3.23 -0.20 9.12
CA TYR A 37 -3.23 -1.41 8.29
C TYR A 37 -2.22 -1.30 7.15
N TYR A 38 -2.15 -0.15 6.48
CA TYR A 38 -1.24 0.06 5.36
C TYR A 38 0.23 -0.13 5.76
N TYR A 39 0.69 0.55 6.81
CA TYR A 39 2.07 0.44 7.28
C TYR A 39 2.39 -0.94 7.83
N ARG A 40 1.44 -1.57 8.52
CA ARG A 40 1.61 -2.96 8.97
C ARG A 40 1.69 -3.93 7.78
N GLY A 41 0.91 -3.70 6.73
CA GLY A 41 0.96 -4.46 5.48
C GLY A 41 2.32 -4.37 4.79
N ILE A 42 2.87 -3.15 4.68
CA ILE A 42 4.23 -2.93 4.13
C ILE A 42 5.29 -3.65 4.98
N LEU A 43 5.24 -3.49 6.31
CA LEU A 43 6.19 -4.15 7.20
C LEU A 43 6.12 -5.67 7.06
N ARG A 44 4.91 -6.24 6.97
CA ARG A 44 4.71 -7.67 6.73
C ARG A 44 5.23 -8.11 5.37
N GLN A 45 5.07 -7.31 4.33
CA GLN A 45 5.67 -7.57 3.01
C GLN A 45 7.20 -7.65 3.11
N ASP A 46 7.85 -6.71 3.80
CA ASP A 46 9.30 -6.70 4.00
C ASP A 46 9.78 -7.92 4.79
N LEU A 47 8.99 -8.33 5.79
CA LEU A 47 9.19 -9.56 6.56
C LEU A 47 8.81 -10.84 5.78
N LYS A 48 8.39 -10.72 4.52
CA LYS A 48 7.92 -11.83 3.65
C LYS A 48 6.68 -12.57 4.18
N GLN A 49 5.94 -11.95 5.08
CA GLN A 49 4.65 -12.41 5.61
C GLN A 49 3.52 -12.00 4.64
N TYR A 50 3.60 -12.53 3.41
CA TYR A 50 2.79 -12.04 2.29
C TYR A 50 1.28 -12.24 2.48
N ARG A 51 0.84 -13.31 3.15
CA ARG A 51 -0.59 -13.56 3.37
C ARG A 51 -1.19 -12.57 4.35
N GLU A 52 -0.45 -12.24 5.40
CA GLU A 52 -0.81 -11.26 6.40
C GLU A 52 -0.74 -9.84 5.84
N ALA A 53 0.23 -9.56 4.97
CA ALA A 53 0.30 -8.30 4.22
C ALA A 53 -0.93 -8.11 3.32
N LEU A 54 -1.37 -9.16 2.60
CA LEU A 54 -2.61 -9.10 1.80
C LEU A 54 -3.83 -8.76 2.67
N ALA A 55 -3.99 -9.43 3.81
CA ALA A 55 -5.13 -9.19 4.69
C ALA A 55 -5.18 -7.74 5.19
N ASP A 56 -4.01 -7.15 5.49
CA ASP A 56 -3.92 -5.75 5.87
C ASP A 56 -4.25 -4.80 4.72
N LEU A 57 -3.68 -5.03 3.54
CA LEU A 57 -3.92 -4.19 2.36
C LEU A 57 -5.37 -4.31 1.86
N ASP A 58 -5.99 -5.48 1.99
CA ASP A 58 -7.43 -5.67 1.76
C ASP A 58 -8.25 -4.81 2.72
N ARG A 59 -7.84 -4.72 4.00
CA ARG A 59 -8.51 -3.87 4.97
C ARG A 59 -8.36 -2.39 4.64
N VAL A 60 -7.19 -1.95 4.16
CA VAL A 60 -6.99 -0.58 3.67
C VAL A 60 -7.99 -0.27 2.55
N ILE A 61 -8.11 -1.14 1.56
CA ILE A 61 -8.99 -0.94 0.40
C ILE A 61 -10.47 -0.94 0.79
N GLN A 62 -10.87 -1.72 1.80
CA GLN A 62 -12.23 -1.66 2.35
C GLN A 62 -12.54 -0.33 3.03
N LEU A 63 -11.55 0.28 3.70
CA LEU A 63 -11.72 1.53 4.42
C LEU A 63 -11.57 2.75 3.49
N GLN A 64 -10.62 2.70 2.55
CA GLN A 64 -10.25 3.77 1.64
C GLN A 64 -10.05 3.20 0.22
N PRO A 65 -11.13 3.04 -0.56
CA PRO A 65 -11.10 2.36 -1.86
C PRO A 65 -10.40 3.14 -2.98
N ASP A 66 -10.10 4.42 -2.78
CA ASP A 66 -9.36 5.31 -3.69
C ASP A 66 -7.87 5.47 -3.30
N TYR A 67 -7.40 4.75 -2.29
CA TYR A 67 -5.99 4.77 -1.88
C TYR A 67 -5.10 3.95 -2.82
N ALA A 68 -4.61 4.61 -3.88
CA ALA A 68 -3.82 4.02 -4.96
C ALA A 68 -2.63 3.18 -4.47
N GLU A 69 -1.93 3.63 -3.44
CA GLU A 69 -0.76 2.96 -2.88
C GLU A 69 -1.09 1.59 -2.28
N ALA A 70 -2.30 1.39 -1.74
CA ALA A 70 -2.71 0.08 -1.24
C ALA A 70 -2.87 -0.93 -2.38
N TYR A 71 -3.45 -0.52 -3.51
CA TYR A 71 -3.52 -1.37 -4.70
C TYR A 71 -2.13 -1.67 -5.26
N ASN A 72 -1.24 -0.66 -5.31
CA ASN A 72 0.13 -0.87 -5.77
C ASN A 72 0.84 -1.94 -4.92
N ASN A 73 0.87 -1.76 -3.61
CA ASN A 73 1.52 -2.70 -2.69
C ASN A 73 0.84 -4.07 -2.72
N ARG A 74 -0.50 -4.14 -2.78
CA ARG A 74 -1.21 -5.43 -2.86
C ARG A 74 -0.87 -6.17 -4.15
N GLY A 75 -0.74 -5.44 -5.26
CA GLY A 75 -0.28 -5.98 -6.53
C GLY A 75 1.12 -6.60 -6.43
N LEU A 76 2.07 -5.89 -5.80
CA LEU A 76 3.42 -6.41 -5.56
C LEU A 76 3.42 -7.63 -4.64
N VAL A 77 2.61 -7.64 -3.57
CA VAL A 77 2.47 -8.81 -2.69
C VAL A 77 1.88 -10.00 -3.43
N ARG A 78 0.85 -9.80 -4.25
CA ARG A 78 0.27 -10.85 -5.10
C ARG A 78 1.29 -11.41 -6.09
N TYR A 79 2.14 -10.55 -6.65
CA TYR A 79 3.25 -10.98 -7.50
C TYR A 79 4.23 -11.91 -6.75
N GLN A 80 4.61 -11.57 -5.51
CA GLN A 80 5.45 -12.44 -4.68
C GLN A 80 4.79 -13.80 -4.39
N LEU A 81 3.47 -13.82 -4.29
CA LEU A 81 2.66 -15.04 -4.14
C LEU A 81 2.40 -15.77 -5.47
N LYS A 82 2.96 -15.28 -6.59
CA LYS A 82 2.75 -15.80 -7.95
C LYS A 82 1.31 -15.72 -8.45
N ASP A 83 0.48 -14.89 -7.81
CA ASP A 83 -0.84 -14.51 -8.33
C ASP A 83 -0.67 -13.37 -9.34
N TYR A 84 -0.12 -13.71 -10.51
CA TYR A 84 0.19 -12.73 -11.56
C TYR A 84 -1.06 -12.02 -12.08
N ARG A 85 -2.18 -12.75 -12.18
CA ARG A 85 -3.45 -12.18 -12.66
C ARG A 85 -4.01 -11.19 -11.65
N GLY A 86 -4.00 -11.53 -10.36
CA GLY A 86 -4.42 -10.61 -9.31
C GLY A 86 -3.48 -9.43 -9.15
N ALA A 87 -2.18 -9.61 -9.38
CA ALA A 87 -1.18 -8.54 -9.37
C ALA A 87 -1.42 -7.52 -10.49
N ILE A 88 -1.59 -7.98 -11.73
CA ILE A 88 -1.87 -7.11 -12.88
C ILE A 88 -3.15 -6.30 -12.64
N LYS A 89 -4.22 -6.95 -12.15
CA LYS A 89 -5.48 -6.27 -11.87
C LYS A 89 -5.31 -5.14 -10.85
N ASP A 90 -4.62 -5.40 -9.75
CA ASP A 90 -4.39 -4.39 -8.72
C ASP A 90 -3.53 -3.22 -9.22
N LEU A 91 -2.47 -3.51 -9.97
CA LEU A 91 -1.60 -2.48 -10.53
C LEU A 91 -2.31 -1.62 -11.59
N GLN A 92 -3.23 -2.20 -12.37
CA GLN A 92 -4.08 -1.43 -13.29
C GLN A 92 -4.95 -0.44 -12.51
N THR A 93 -5.61 -0.90 -11.45
CA THR A 93 -6.39 0.00 -10.58
C THR A 93 -5.52 1.07 -9.92
N ALA A 94 -4.31 0.73 -9.47
CA ALA A 94 -3.37 1.71 -8.91
C ALA A 94 -3.00 2.79 -9.94
N ALA A 95 -2.72 2.40 -11.19
CA ALA A 95 -2.42 3.35 -12.25
C ALA A 95 -3.60 4.30 -12.53
N GLU A 96 -4.82 3.78 -12.65
CA GLU A 96 -6.03 4.59 -12.85
C GLU A 96 -6.22 5.61 -11.72
N LEU A 97 -6.01 5.19 -10.46
CA LEU A 97 -6.14 6.08 -9.31
C LEU A 97 -5.02 7.13 -9.26
N PHE A 98 -3.75 6.77 -9.53
CA PHE A 98 -2.66 7.73 -9.57
C PHE A 98 -2.85 8.78 -10.67
N GLU A 99 -3.39 8.39 -11.83
CA GLU A 99 -3.73 9.33 -12.89
C GLU A 99 -4.84 10.30 -12.44
N GLN A 100 -5.91 9.79 -11.82
CA GLN A 100 -7.00 10.61 -11.28
C GLN A 100 -6.54 11.57 -10.18
N GLN A 101 -5.56 11.15 -9.37
CA GLN A 101 -4.96 11.96 -8.32
C GLN A 101 -3.95 12.99 -8.84
N GLY A 102 -3.64 12.97 -10.14
CA GLY A 102 -2.64 13.87 -10.73
C GLY A 102 -1.21 13.57 -10.26
N ASN A 103 -0.90 12.30 -10.00
CA ASN A 103 0.43 11.81 -9.63
C ASN A 103 1.11 11.12 -10.83
N PRO A 104 1.68 11.88 -11.77
CA PRO A 104 2.26 11.32 -12.99
C PRO A 104 3.50 10.46 -12.70
N GLU A 105 4.27 10.74 -11.65
CA GLU A 105 5.45 9.93 -11.31
C GLU A 105 5.04 8.53 -10.89
N ALA A 106 4.08 8.41 -9.95
CA ALA A 106 3.58 7.12 -9.50
C ALA A 106 2.86 6.37 -10.62
N TYR A 107 2.08 7.06 -11.45
CA TYR A 107 1.47 6.48 -12.64
C TYR A 107 2.51 5.85 -13.57
N GLN A 108 3.56 6.59 -13.95
CA GLN A 108 4.60 6.08 -14.85
C GLN A 108 5.36 4.91 -14.21
N PHE A 109 5.63 4.96 -12.91
CA PHE A 109 6.25 3.86 -12.18
C PHE A 109 5.44 2.57 -12.25
N VAL A 110 4.13 2.66 -11.99
CA VAL A 110 3.23 1.49 -12.05
C VAL A 110 3.10 0.97 -13.49
N GLN A 111 3.02 1.85 -14.47
CA GLN A 111 3.00 1.47 -15.90
C GLN A 111 4.26 0.72 -16.33
N GLN A 112 5.43 1.14 -15.85
CA GLN A 112 6.68 0.43 -16.11
C GLN A 112 6.66 -0.95 -15.44
N THR A 113 6.20 -1.03 -14.19
CA THR A 113 6.05 -2.30 -13.46
C THR A 113 5.13 -3.27 -14.21
N LEU A 114 3.98 -2.79 -14.71
CA LEU A 114 3.04 -3.59 -15.51
C LEU A 114 3.65 -4.15 -16.81
N ARG A 115 4.57 -3.42 -17.45
CA ARG A 115 5.27 -3.87 -18.66
C ARG A 115 6.30 -4.95 -18.38
N GLU A 116 6.94 -4.89 -17.21
CA GLU A 116 7.97 -5.85 -16.80
C GLU A 116 7.40 -7.12 -16.19
N LEU A 117 6.14 -7.08 -15.76
CA LEU A 117 5.46 -8.24 -15.20
C LEU A 117 5.32 -9.36 -16.23
N PRO A 118 5.66 -10.61 -15.88
CA PRO A 118 5.40 -11.75 -16.73
C PRO A 118 3.88 -11.85 -16.97
N SER A 119 3.49 -11.68 -18.23
CA SER A 119 2.10 -11.77 -18.67
C SER A 119 1.49 -13.17 -18.56
N SER A 120 2.30 -14.19 -18.20
CA SER A 120 1.89 -15.56 -17.84
C SER A 120 3.04 -16.30 -17.12
N PRO A 121 2.75 -17.30 -16.28
CA PRO A 121 3.79 -18.21 -15.78
C PRO A 121 4.46 -18.91 -16.97
N ARG A 122 5.80 -18.88 -17.00
CA ARG A 122 6.59 -19.69 -17.95
C ARG A 122 6.50 -21.17 -17.59
#